data_AF-A0A523UNK1-F1
#
_entry.id   AF-A0A523UNK1-F1
#
_cell.length_a   1.000
_cell.length_b   1.000
_cell.length_c   1.000
_cell.angle_alpha   90.00
_cell.angle_beta   90.00
_cell.angle_gamma   90.00
#
_symmetry.space_group_name_H-M   'P 1'
#
loop_
_entity.id
_entity.type
_entity.pdbx_description
1 polymer ?
#
loop_
_entity_poly.entity_id
_entity_poly.type
_entity_poly.pdbx_seq_one_letter_code
_entity_poly.pdbx_strand_id
1 'polypeptide(L)'
;QQSRGEFGRLSKKEVLKIGEEIARLNRQMGGIKEMTSLPSALFIVDPIKEKIALAEAKRMGIPIVAIADSNCNPDDIDHPIPANDDAIRAIRLICSKIADAVIEGKTGITEISAEEGEEEGLGEPEVAETTEPLIFTPEEE
;
A
#
# COMPACT_ATOMS: atom_id res chain seq x y z
N GLN A 1 -16.36 -11.18 -12.46
CA GLN A 1 -16.56 -12.49 -13.11
C GLN A 1 -17.17 -13.51 -12.15
N GLN A 2 -16.56 -13.78 -10.99
CA GLN A 2 -17.16 -14.69 -9.97
C GLN A 2 -18.48 -14.13 -9.42
N SER A 3 -18.50 -12.84 -9.06
CA SER A 3 -19.70 -12.12 -8.60
C SER A 3 -20.81 -11.96 -9.65
N ARG A 4 -20.50 -12.16 -10.95
CA ARG A 4 -21.48 -12.05 -12.05
C ARG A 4 -22.02 -13.41 -12.52
N GLY A 5 -21.64 -14.52 -11.87
CA GLY A 5 -22.16 -15.86 -12.18
C GLY A 5 -21.68 -16.47 -13.51
N GLU A 6 -20.72 -15.85 -14.20
CA GLU A 6 -20.26 -16.28 -15.54
C GLU A 6 -19.53 -17.63 -15.53
N PHE A 7 -19.01 -18.05 -14.38
CA PHE A 7 -18.36 -19.36 -14.20
C PHE A 7 -19.30 -20.55 -14.43
N GLY A 8 -20.62 -20.36 -14.30
CA GLY A 8 -21.60 -21.42 -14.55
C GLY A 8 -21.77 -21.79 -16.03
N ARG A 9 -21.30 -20.94 -16.97
CA ARG A 9 -21.41 -21.16 -18.42
C ARG A 9 -20.15 -21.79 -19.03
N LEU A 10 -19.10 -21.94 -18.23
CA LEU A 10 -17.78 -22.42 -18.66
C LEU A 10 -17.61 -23.90 -18.27
N SER A 11 -16.72 -24.61 -18.98
CA SER A 11 -16.41 -25.99 -18.62
C SER A 11 -15.64 -26.04 -17.29
N LYS A 12 -15.81 -27.12 -16.52
CA LYS A 12 -15.10 -27.31 -15.22
C LYS A 12 -13.57 -27.15 -15.33
N LYS A 13 -13.00 -27.48 -16.50
CA LYS A 13 -11.56 -27.31 -16.78
C LYS A 13 -11.16 -25.85 -16.96
N GLU A 14 -11.99 -25.05 -17.62
CA GLU A 14 -11.75 -23.61 -17.80
C GLU A 14 -11.94 -22.84 -16.50
N VAL A 15 -12.97 -23.20 -15.73
CA VAL A 15 -13.20 -22.66 -14.38
C VAL A 15 -11.97 -22.86 -13.50
N LEU A 16 -11.35 -24.05 -13.53
CA LEU A 16 -10.15 -24.35 -12.75
C LEU A 16 -8.96 -23.48 -13.18
N LYS A 17 -8.69 -23.40 -14.50
CA LYS A 17 -7.59 -22.57 -15.03
C LYS A 17 -7.75 -21.09 -14.68
N ILE A 18 -8.96 -20.55 -14.82
CA ILE A 18 -9.26 -19.16 -14.47
C ILE A 18 -9.12 -18.97 -12.96
N GLY A 19 -9.53 -19.94 -12.14
CA GLY A 19 -9.34 -19.91 -10.69
C GLY A 19 -7.85 -19.85 -10.29
N GLU A 20 -7.00 -20.68 -10.92
CA GLU A 20 -5.55 -20.66 -10.72
C GLU A 20 -4.94 -19.32 -11.14
N GLU A 21 -5.38 -18.78 -12.28
CA GLU A 21 -4.89 -17.49 -12.78
C GLU A 21 -5.29 -16.34 -11.86
N ILE A 22 -6.55 -16.30 -11.39
CA ILE A 22 -7.02 -15.33 -10.39
C ILE A 22 -6.20 -15.43 -9.11
N ALA A 23 -5.95 -16.64 -8.61
CA ALA A 23 -5.15 -16.85 -7.41
C ALA A 23 -3.70 -16.36 -7.59
N ARG A 24 -3.08 -16.65 -8.74
CA ARG A 24 -1.73 -16.18 -9.08
C ARG A 24 -1.68 -14.66 -9.14
N LEU A 25 -2.62 -14.02 -9.84
CA LEU A 25 -2.69 -12.58 -9.99
C LEU A 25 -2.93 -11.88 -8.65
N ASN A 26 -3.84 -12.39 -7.82
CA ASN A 26 -4.08 -11.85 -6.47
C ASN A 26 -2.82 -11.98 -5.58
N ARG A 27 -2.04 -13.05 -5.72
CA ARG A 27 -0.79 -13.22 -4.97
C ARG A 27 0.30 -12.23 -5.41
N GLN A 28 0.38 -11.93 -6.70
CA GLN A 28 1.44 -11.07 -7.25
C GLN A 28 1.09 -9.57 -7.21
N MET A 29 -0.16 -9.22 -7.53
CA MET A 29 -0.61 -7.83 -7.68
C MET A 29 -1.64 -7.41 -6.64
N GLY A 30 -1.96 -8.26 -5.66
CA GLY A 30 -2.93 -7.94 -4.62
C GLY A 30 -2.60 -6.67 -3.84
N GLY A 31 -1.31 -6.41 -3.57
CA GLY A 31 -0.87 -5.24 -2.82
C GLY A 31 -1.04 -3.90 -3.53
N ILE A 32 -1.11 -3.90 -4.87
CA ILE A 32 -1.28 -2.68 -5.68
C ILE A 32 -2.68 -2.57 -6.29
N LYS A 33 -3.57 -3.53 -5.99
CA LYS A 33 -4.90 -3.64 -6.59
C LYS A 33 -5.79 -2.43 -6.30
N GLU A 34 -5.61 -1.83 -5.13
CA GLU A 34 -6.41 -0.69 -4.65
C GLU A 34 -5.74 0.66 -4.97
N MET A 35 -4.54 0.67 -5.56
CA MET A 35 -3.84 1.91 -5.88
C MET A 35 -4.42 2.56 -7.14
N THR A 36 -4.95 3.77 -7.01
CA THR A 36 -5.48 4.59 -8.12
C THR A 36 -4.44 5.57 -8.68
N SER A 37 -3.40 5.88 -7.92
CA SER A 37 -2.34 6.84 -8.26
C SER A 37 -0.97 6.32 -7.82
N LEU A 38 0.09 6.97 -8.31
CA LEU A 38 1.46 6.65 -7.92
C LEU A 38 1.68 6.98 -6.43
N PRO A 39 2.51 6.21 -5.71
CA PRO A 39 2.77 6.45 -4.30
C PRO A 39 3.59 7.73 -4.11
N SER A 40 3.29 8.49 -3.05
CA SER A 40 3.99 9.72 -2.68
C SER A 40 5.32 9.47 -1.95
N ALA A 41 5.49 8.30 -1.36
CA ALA A 41 6.73 7.83 -0.75
C ALA A 41 6.81 6.31 -0.85
N LEU A 42 8.03 5.77 -0.91
CA LEU A 42 8.26 4.33 -0.96
C LEU A 42 9.08 3.87 0.25
N PHE A 43 8.61 2.83 0.93
CA PHE A 43 9.35 2.15 1.98
C PHE A 43 9.93 0.83 1.47
N ILE A 44 11.25 0.67 1.53
CA ILE A 44 11.97 -0.51 1.03
C ILE A 44 12.68 -1.24 2.18
N VAL A 45 12.51 -2.56 2.23
CA VAL A 45 13.30 -3.45 3.10
C VAL A 45 14.35 -4.12 2.23
N ASP A 46 15.63 -4.04 2.64
CA ASP A 46 16.77 -4.57 1.89
C ASP A 46 16.87 -4.00 0.44
N PRO A 47 17.44 -2.80 0.28
CA PRO A 47 17.60 -2.16 -1.03
C PRO A 47 18.55 -2.91 -1.98
N ILE A 48 19.39 -3.84 -1.49
CA ILE A 48 20.28 -4.64 -2.33
C ILE A 48 19.48 -5.71 -3.05
N LYS A 49 18.59 -6.41 -2.32
CA LYS A 49 17.66 -7.36 -2.92
C LYS A 49 16.65 -6.64 -3.81
N GLU A 50 16.16 -5.47 -3.39
CA GLU A 50 15.13 -4.68 -4.09
C GLU A 50 15.67 -3.54 -4.97
N LYS A 51 16.77 -3.80 -5.69
CA LYS A 51 17.42 -2.81 -6.57
C LYS A 51 16.52 -2.26 -7.69
N ILE A 52 15.54 -3.04 -8.14
CA ILE A 52 14.62 -2.63 -9.21
C ILE A 52 13.66 -1.57 -8.68
N ALA A 53 13.07 -1.79 -7.51
CA ALA A 53 12.20 -0.83 -6.85
C ALA A 53 12.93 0.47 -6.54
N LEU A 54 14.18 0.39 -6.06
CA LEU A 54 15.04 1.56 -5.81
C LEU A 54 15.28 2.36 -7.10
N ALA A 55 15.63 1.69 -8.20
CA ALA A 55 15.92 2.34 -9.48
C ALA A 55 14.66 2.97 -10.10
N GLU A 56 13.50 2.32 -9.99
CA GLU A 56 12.23 2.85 -10.47
C GLU A 56 11.77 4.06 -9.66
N ALA A 57 11.82 3.98 -8.33
CA ALA A 57 11.46 5.09 -7.45
C ALA A 57 12.32 6.34 -7.72
N LYS A 58 13.64 6.16 -7.89
CA LYS A 58 14.54 7.25 -8.27
C LYS A 58 14.20 7.89 -9.61
N ARG A 59 13.86 7.07 -10.62
CA ARG A 59 13.48 7.59 -11.96
C ARG A 59 12.16 8.36 -11.91
N MET A 60 11.24 7.93 -11.05
CA MET A 60 9.94 8.57 -10.87
C MET A 60 9.98 9.76 -9.91
N GLY A 61 11.11 10.01 -9.23
CA GLY A 61 11.26 11.09 -8.27
C GLY A 61 10.49 10.86 -6.96
N ILE A 62 10.24 9.61 -6.61
CA ILE A 62 9.52 9.23 -5.39
C ILE A 62 10.52 9.16 -4.23
N PRO A 63 10.30 9.86 -3.11
CA PRO A 63 11.20 9.82 -1.96
C PRO A 63 11.24 8.42 -1.33
N ILE A 64 12.45 8.00 -0.97
CA ILE A 64 12.76 6.62 -0.56
C ILE A 64 13.16 6.57 0.90
N VAL A 65 12.38 5.84 1.69
CA VAL A 65 12.71 5.44 3.06
C VAL A 65 13.13 3.98 3.02
N ALA A 66 14.32 3.63 3.51
CA ALA A 66 14.75 2.23 3.45
C ALA A 66 15.57 1.80 4.66
N ILE A 67 15.47 0.50 4.98
CA ILE A 67 16.32 -0.13 5.99
C ILE A 67 17.71 -0.35 5.37
N ALA A 68 18.74 0.23 5.98
CA ALA A 68 20.13 0.07 5.57
C ALA A 68 20.86 -0.82 6.58
N ASP A 69 21.42 -1.93 6.11
CA ASP A 69 22.36 -2.78 6.84
C ASP A 69 23.81 -2.55 6.37
N SER A 70 24.76 -3.26 6.98
CA SER A 70 26.20 -3.23 6.74
C SER A 70 26.67 -3.35 5.27
N ASN A 71 25.85 -3.92 4.40
CA ASN A 71 26.15 -4.16 2.98
C ASN A 71 25.53 -3.10 2.04
N CYS A 72 24.67 -2.22 2.55
CA CYS A 72 23.92 -1.25 1.76
C CYS A 72 24.68 0.08 1.64
N ASN A 73 24.68 0.70 0.45
CA ASN A 73 25.13 2.08 0.30
C ASN A 73 23.97 3.06 0.58
N PRO A 74 24.03 3.88 1.66
CA PRO A 74 22.97 4.83 2.00
C PRO A 74 22.88 6.02 1.05
N ASP A 75 23.88 6.28 0.21
CA ASP A 75 23.88 7.42 -0.72
C ASP A 75 22.69 7.39 -1.69
N ASP A 76 22.14 6.20 -1.95
CA ASP A 76 21.04 6.01 -2.88
C ASP A 76 19.65 6.17 -2.23
N ILE A 77 19.58 6.47 -0.93
CA ILE A 77 18.35 6.47 -0.12
C ILE A 77 18.19 7.85 0.53
N ASP A 78 17.01 8.46 0.41
CA ASP A 78 16.76 9.78 0.98
C ASP A 78 16.69 9.75 2.53
N HIS A 79 16.07 8.69 3.06
CA HIS A 79 15.89 8.49 4.50
C HIS A 79 16.33 7.08 4.92
N PRO A 80 17.63 6.84 5.13
CA PRO A 80 18.13 5.54 5.56
C PRO A 80 17.88 5.30 7.06
N ILE A 81 17.32 4.14 7.38
CA ILE A 81 17.11 3.65 8.74
C ILE A 81 18.16 2.58 9.02
N PRO A 82 19.19 2.84 9.86
CA PRO A 82 20.21 1.85 10.17
C PRO A 82 19.60 0.74 11.04
N ALA A 83 19.44 -0.45 10.48
CA ALA A 83 18.93 -1.61 11.19
C ALA A 83 19.26 -2.91 10.46
N ASN A 84 19.22 -4.02 11.20
CA ASN A 84 19.43 -5.35 10.64
C ASN A 84 18.20 -5.79 9.82
N ASP A 85 18.40 -6.02 8.53
CA ASP A 85 17.38 -6.42 7.55
C ASP A 85 17.21 -7.96 7.44
N ASP A 86 18.14 -8.76 7.93
CA ASP A 86 18.04 -10.23 7.91
C ASP A 86 17.14 -10.77 9.04
N ALA A 87 16.96 -10.01 10.12
CA ALA A 87 16.22 -10.46 11.30
C ALA A 87 14.72 -10.17 11.18
N ILE A 88 13.90 -11.23 11.09
CA ILE A 88 12.42 -11.11 11.04
C ILE A 88 11.83 -10.29 12.19
N ARG A 89 12.43 -10.36 13.39
CA ARG A 89 11.98 -9.58 14.55
C ARG A 89 12.25 -8.09 14.37
N ALA A 90 13.40 -7.73 13.80
CA ALA A 90 13.77 -6.34 13.52
C ALA A 90 12.88 -5.75 12.42
N ILE A 91 12.71 -6.48 11.30
CA ILE A 91 11.81 -6.06 10.22
C ILE A 91 10.39 -5.86 10.76
N ARG A 92 9.84 -6.83 11.51
CA ARG A 92 8.50 -6.70 12.07
C ARG A 92 8.37 -5.48 12.98
N LEU A 93 9.34 -5.25 13.86
CA LEU A 93 9.32 -4.09 14.75
C LEU A 93 9.30 -2.76 13.96
N ILE A 94 10.17 -2.64 12.96
CA ILE A 94 10.29 -1.43 12.14
C ILE A 94 9.03 -1.23 11.31
N CYS A 95 8.55 -2.27 10.61
CA CYS A 95 7.32 -2.20 9.83
C CYS A 95 6.10 -1.84 10.68
N SER A 96 5.97 -2.40 11.88
CA SER A 96 4.90 -2.04 12.81
C SER A 96 4.99 -0.57 13.21
N LYS A 97 6.18 -0.07 13.54
CA LYS A 97 6.36 1.35 13.92
C LYS A 97 6.12 2.32 12.77
N ILE A 98 6.48 1.95 11.55
CA ILE A 98 6.17 2.74 10.36
C ILE A 98 4.66 2.72 10.09
N ALA A 99 4.00 1.58 10.25
CA ALA A 99 2.54 1.48 10.12
C ALA A 99 1.83 2.36 11.15
N ASP A 100 2.26 2.30 12.42
CA ASP A 100 1.75 3.17 13.48
C ASP A 100 1.93 4.65 13.11
N ALA A 101 3.12 5.05 12.66
CA ALA A 101 3.41 6.44 12.25
C ALA A 101 2.56 6.91 11.05
N VAL A 102 2.29 6.03 10.08
CA VAL A 102 1.41 6.36 8.93
C VAL A 102 -0.04 6.52 9.38
N ILE A 103 -0.50 5.71 10.33
CA ILE A 103 -1.86 5.83 10.89
C ILE A 103 -1.98 7.12 11.70
N GLU A 104 -1.02 7.39 12.60
CA GLU A 104 -0.96 8.63 13.38
C GLU A 104 -0.92 9.86 12.48
N GLY A 105 -0.10 9.85 11.42
CA GLY A 105 -0.04 10.93 10.44
C GLY A 105 -1.37 11.17 9.72
N LYS A 106 -2.10 10.11 9.36
CA LYS A 106 -3.43 10.24 8.75
C LYS A 106 -4.47 10.82 9.72
N THR A 107 -4.47 10.39 10.97
CA THR A 107 -5.39 10.90 12.00
C THR A 107 -5.08 12.35 12.35
N GLY A 108 -3.80 12.69 12.55
CA GLY A 108 -3.39 14.06 12.87
C GLY A 108 -3.73 15.07 11.77
N ILE A 109 -3.64 14.70 10.49
CA ILE A 109 -4.11 15.55 9.38
C ILE A 109 -5.64 15.76 9.46
N THR A 110 -6.39 14.75 9.89
CA THR A 110 -7.85 14.85 10.03
C THR A 110 -8.25 15.79 11.17
N GLU A 111 -7.51 15.79 12.28
CA GLU A 111 -7.73 16.72 13.40
C GLU A 111 -7.32 18.15 13.05
N ILE A 112 -6.17 18.35 12.39
CA ILE A 112 -5.71 19.68 11.95
C ILE A 112 -6.66 20.26 10.90
N SER A 113 -7.18 19.44 9.97
CA SER A 113 -8.18 19.90 8.98
C SER A 113 -9.54 20.25 9.61
N ALA A 114 -9.85 19.72 10.79
CA ALA A 114 -11.03 20.08 11.55
C ALA A 114 -10.84 21.37 12.38
N GLU A 115 -9.59 21.67 12.78
CA GLU A 115 -9.21 22.87 13.52
C GLU A 115 -8.94 24.08 12.59
N GLU A 116 -8.40 23.85 11.38
CA GLU A 116 -8.16 24.89 10.36
C GLU A 116 -9.44 25.29 9.59
N GLY A 117 -10.57 24.63 9.84
CA GLY A 117 -11.87 24.90 9.20
C GLY A 117 -12.65 26.11 9.75
N GLU A 118 -12.15 26.84 10.75
CA GLU A 118 -12.81 28.05 11.28
C GLU A 118 -12.26 29.38 10.73
N GLU A 119 -11.12 29.39 10.04
CA GLU A 119 -10.55 30.60 9.43
C GLU A 119 -10.23 30.43 7.93
N GLU A 120 -11.23 30.13 7.10
CA GLU A 120 -11.30 30.71 5.75
C GLU A 120 -12.69 30.50 5.14
N GLY A 121 -13.47 31.57 5.11
CA GLY A 121 -14.76 31.61 4.45
C GLY A 121 -14.61 31.70 2.92
N LEU A 122 -15.51 30.97 2.25
CA LEU A 122 -15.98 31.10 0.87
C LEU A 122 -15.15 30.47 -0.25
N GLY A 123 -15.54 29.24 -0.60
CA GLY A 123 -15.33 28.64 -1.92
C GLY A 123 -15.90 27.22 -1.99
N GLU A 124 -17.16 27.08 -2.41
CA GLU A 124 -17.75 25.76 -2.72
C GLU A 124 -16.91 25.01 -3.76
N PRO A 125 -16.83 23.67 -3.66
CA PRO A 125 -17.54 22.90 -4.67
C PRO A 125 -18.28 21.67 -4.13
N GLU A 126 -19.46 21.47 -4.74
CA GLU A 126 -20.17 20.23 -5.06
C GLU A 126 -19.77 18.92 -4.36
N VAL A 127 -20.69 18.47 -3.50
CA VAL A 127 -21.27 17.12 -3.40
C VAL A 127 -20.53 16.03 -4.21
N ALA A 128 -19.75 15.19 -3.51
CA ALA A 128 -19.40 13.86 -3.98
C ALA A 128 -19.73 12.84 -2.88
N GLU A 129 -20.60 11.91 -3.23
CA GLU A 129 -21.21 10.87 -2.40
C GLU A 129 -20.23 10.16 -1.46
N THR A 130 -20.65 10.07 -0.20
CA THR A 130 -20.23 9.07 0.78
C THR A 130 -20.40 7.65 0.21
N THR A 131 -19.29 6.99 -0.16
CA THR A 131 -19.28 5.52 -0.25
C THR A 131 -18.65 4.97 1.02
N GLU A 132 -19.52 4.43 1.88
CA GLU A 132 -19.15 3.66 3.06
C GLU A 132 -18.18 2.52 2.68
N PRO A 133 -17.15 2.21 3.51
CA PRO A 133 -16.39 1.00 3.32
C PRO A 133 -17.31 -0.20 3.56
N LEU A 134 -17.61 -0.96 2.49
CA LEU A 134 -18.31 -2.24 2.59
C LEU A 134 -17.43 -3.25 3.33
N ILE A 135 -17.54 -3.26 4.65
CA ILE A 135 -17.01 -4.32 5.50
C ILE A 135 -17.99 -5.50 5.37
N PHE A 136 -17.60 -6.49 4.56
CA PHE A 136 -18.33 -7.75 4.42
C PHE A 136 -18.13 -8.58 5.69
N THR A 137 -19.09 -8.51 6.61
CA THR A 137 -19.26 -9.49 7.69
C THR A 137 -20.11 -10.64 7.15
N PRO A 138 -19.59 -11.88 7.06
CA PRO A 138 -20.42 -13.02 6.73
C PRO A 138 -21.26 -13.36 7.97
N GLU A 139 -22.52 -12.93 7.98
CA GLU A 139 -23.51 -13.44 8.93
C GLU A 139 -23.86 -14.89 8.59
N GLU A 140 -23.90 -15.69 9.65
CA GLU A 140 -24.46 -17.04 9.71
C GLU A 140 -25.95 -17.01 9.38
N GLU A 141 -26.35 -17.65 8.28
CA GLU A 141 -27.50 -18.57 8.15
C GLU A 141 -27.53 -19.26 6.78
#